data_AF-A0A376MM50-F1
#
_entry.id   AF-A0A376MM50-F1
#
_cell.length_a   1.000
_cell.length_b   1.000
_cell.length_c   1.000
_cell.angle_alpha   90.00
_cell.angle_beta   90.00
_cell.angle_gamma   90.00
#
_symmetry.space_group_name_H-M   'P 1'
#
loop_
_entity.id
_entity.type
_entity.pdbx_description
1 polymer ?
#
loop_
_entity_poly.entity_id
_entity_poly.type
_entity_poly.pdbx_seq_one_letter_code
_entity_poly.pdbx_strand_id
1 'polypeptide(L)' 'MPVRASIEPLTWENAFFGVNSAIVRITSEAPLLTPDALAPWSRVQAKIAASNTGELDACNSWDSPW' A
#
# COMPACT_ATOMS: atom_id res chain seq x y z
N MET A 1 -1.40 -0.15 15.20
CA MET A 1 -2.44 0.87 14.86
C MET A 1 -2.98 0.54 13.48
N PRO A 2 -4.28 0.27 13.33
CA PRO A 2 -4.84 -0.16 12.05
C PRO A 2 -4.80 0.99 11.03
N VAL A 3 -4.01 0.83 9.97
CA VAL A 3 -3.98 1.77 8.85
C VAL A 3 -5.09 1.41 7.86
N ARG A 4 -5.84 2.42 7.41
CA ARG A 4 -6.92 2.27 6.42
C ARG A 4 -6.43 2.78 5.08
N ALA A 5 -6.51 1.94 4.06
CA ALA A 5 -6.00 2.31 2.75
C ALA A 5 -6.70 1.56 1.62
N SER A 6 -6.90 2.26 0.51
CA SER A 6 -7.44 1.67 -0.72
C SER A 6 -6.29 1.18 -1.58
N ILE A 7 -6.45 0.00 -2.15
CA ILE A 7 -5.49 -0.59 -3.09
C ILE A 7 -6.07 -0.41 -4.50
N GLU A 8 -5.37 0.33 -5.36
CA GLU A 8 -5.76 0.56 -6.74
C GLU A 8 -4.74 -0.09 -7.70
N PRO A 9 -5.17 -0.87 -8.70
CA PRO A 9 -4.26 -1.48 -9.65
C PRO A 9 -3.60 -0.42 -10.55
N LEU A 10 -2.29 -0.49 -10.70
CA LEU A 10 -1.54 0.40 -11.58
C LEU A 10 -1.59 -0.10 -13.02
N THR A 11 -2.76 0.02 -13.66
CA THR A 11 -3.02 -0.50 -15.01
C THR A 11 -1.95 -0.10 -16.03
N TRP A 12 -1.43 1.13 -15.95
CA TRP A 12 -0.36 1.61 -16.82
C TRP A 12 1.00 0.93 -16.53
N GLU A 13 1.42 0.79 -15.26
CA GLU A 13 2.66 0.06 -14.92
C GLU A 13 2.54 -1.42 -15.19
N ASN A 14 1.37 -2.02 -14.98
CA ASN A 14 1.13 -3.42 -15.31
C ASN A 14 1.29 -3.67 -16.82
N ALA A 15 0.77 -2.77 -17.65
CA ALA A 15 0.92 -2.87 -19.10
C ALA A 15 2.35 -2.57 -19.58
N PHE A 16 3.05 -1.64 -18.92
CA PHE A 16 4.39 -1.21 -19.32
C PHE A 16 5.49 -2.15 -18.85
N PHE A 17 5.45 -2.58 -17.59
CA PHE A 17 6.45 -3.45 -16.96
C PHE A 17 6.06 -4.93 -16.98
N GLY A 18 4.80 -5.27 -17.27
CA GLY A 18 4.31 -6.66 -17.24
C GLY A 18 4.24 -7.25 -15.83
N VAL A 19 4.20 -6.41 -14.79
CA VAL A 19 4.14 -6.82 -13.38
C VAL A 19 2.77 -6.56 -12.79
N ASN A 20 2.34 -7.36 -11.82
CA ASN A 20 1.09 -7.09 -11.11
C ASN A 20 1.32 -6.09 -9.98
N SER A 21 1.29 -4.80 -10.32
CA SER A 21 1.52 -3.69 -9.41
C SER A 21 0.22 -3.03 -8.95
N ALA A 22 0.19 -2.61 -7.68
CA ALA A 22 -0.87 -1.77 -7.14
C ALA A 22 -0.31 -0.61 -6.32
N ILE A 23 -1.11 0.44 -6.18
CA ILE A 23 -0.84 1.58 -5.32
C ILE A 23 -1.79 1.60 -4.13
N VAL A 24 -1.22 1.71 -2.94
CA VAL A 24 -1.89 1.90 -1.65
C VAL A 24 -2.03 3.40 -1.42
N ARG A 25 -3.28 3.84 -1.30
CA ARG A 25 -3.66 5.19 -0.89
C ARG A 25 -4.22 5.14 0.52
N ILE A 26 -3.46 5.65 1.47
CA ILE A 26 -3.92 5.73 2.85
C ILE A 26 -4.99 6.83 2.94
N THR A 27 -6.16 6.45 3.43
CA THR A 27 -7.29 7.36 3.63
C THR A 27 -8.21 6.79 4.71
N SER A 28 -8.73 7.66 5.58
CA SER A 28 -9.60 7.25 6.68
C SER A 28 -10.92 6.62 6.20
N GLU A 29 -11.37 6.96 4.99
CA GLU A 29 -12.57 6.40 4.35
C GLU A 29 -12.36 4.99 3.77
N ALA A 30 -11.11 4.54 3.64
CA ALA A 30 -10.81 3.23 3.05
C ALA A 30 -11.07 2.06 4.02
N PRO A 31 -11.21 0.84 3.49
CA PRO A 31 -11.14 -0.37 4.29
C PRO A 31 -9.79 -0.48 5.02
N LEU A 32 -9.78 -1.30 6.07
CA LEU A 32 -8.55 -1.66 6.78
C LEU A 32 -7.58 -2.30 5.80
N LEU A 33 -6.37 -1.74 5.71
CA LEU A 33 -5.29 -2.40 5.01
C LEU A 33 -4.98 -3.68 5.81
N THR A 34 -4.96 -4.81 5.13
CA THR A 34 -4.54 -6.10 5.71
C THR A 34 -3.43 -6.70 4.85
N PRO A 35 -2.50 -7.48 5.45
CA PRO A 35 -1.45 -8.14 4.68
C PRO A 35 -2.01 -9.11 3.63
N ASP A 36 -3.19 -9.68 3.88
CA ASP A 36 -3.92 -10.53 2.92
C ASP A 36 -4.32 -9.76 1.65
N ALA A 37 -4.72 -8.50 1.79
CA ALA A 37 -5.06 -7.65 0.65
C ALA A 37 -3.83 -7.26 -0.20
N LEU A 38 -2.62 -7.35 0.37
CA LEU A 38 -1.34 -7.11 -0.30
C LEU A 38 -0.74 -8.37 -0.93
N ALA A 39 -1.03 -9.55 -0.36
CA ALA A 39 -0.50 -10.84 -0.80
C ALA A 39 -0.67 -11.19 -2.30
N PRO A 40 -1.77 -10.84 -3.00
CA PRO A 40 -1.92 -11.17 -4.42
C PRO A 40 -1.13 -10.25 -5.36
N TRP A 41 -0.55 -9.16 -4.86
CA TRP A 41 0.16 -8.17 -5.67
C TRP A 41 1.66 -8.43 -5.65
N SER A 42 2.26 -8.52 -6.84
CA SER A 42 3.71 -8.74 -6.94
C SER A 42 4.51 -7.52 -6.50
N ARG A 43 3.92 -6.32 -6.59
CA ARG A 43 4.50 -5.08 -6.13
C ARG A 43 3.43 -4.16 -5.61
N VAL A 44 3.67 -3.58 -4.45
CA VAL A 44 2.77 -2.58 -3.88
C VAL A 44 3.55 -1.32 -3.59
N GLN A 45 3.05 -0.20 -4.09
CA GLN A 45 3.59 1.13 -3.85
C GLN A 45 2.69 1.87 -2.87
N ALA A 46 3.21 2.55 -1.87
CA ALA A 46 2.42 3.41 -1.00
C ALA A 46 2.81 4.88 -1.23
N LYS A 47 1.81 5.75 -1.43
CA LYS A 47 2.05 7.20 -1.49
C LYS A 47 1.61 7.85 -0.18
N ILE A 48 2.59 8.17 0.64
CA ILE A 48 2.38 8.77 1.97
C ILE A 48 2.89 10.21 1.94
N ALA A 49 2.13 11.14 2.52
CA ALA A 49 2.62 12.50 2.68
C ALA A 49 3.77 12.52 3.70
N ALA A 50 4.92 13.09 3.34
CA ALA A 50 6.11 13.13 4.21
C ALA A 50 5.86 13.84 5.56
N SER A 51 4.83 14.67 5.64
CA SER A 51 4.38 15.33 6.88
C SER A 51 3.66 14.37 7.85
N ASN A 52 3.26 13.18 7.40
CA ASN A 52 2.51 12.22 8.21
C ASN A 52 3.40 11.06 8.66
N THR A 53 4.30 11.34 9.60
CA THR A 53 5.24 10.38 10.20
C THR A 53 4.55 9.18 10.84
N GLY A 54 3.29 9.30 11.29
CA GLY A 54 2.53 8.18 11.85
C GLY A 54 2.12 7.13 10.79
N GLU A 55 1.78 7.56 9.58
CA GLU A 55 1.52 6.65 8.46
C GLU A 55 2.81 6.04 7.91
N LEU A 56 3.90 6.80 7.98
CA LEU A 56 5.23 6.36 7.54
C LEU A 56 5.78 5.25 8.45
N ASP A 57 5.62 5.41 9.77
CA ASP A 57 5.95 4.39 10.77
C ASP A 57 5.06 3.14 10.62
N ALA A 58 3.75 3.34 10.41
CA ALA A 58 2.84 2.25 10.13
C ALA A 58 3.24 1.50 8.85
N CYS A 59 3.60 2.17 7.76
CA CYS A 59 4.05 1.51 6.54
C CYS A 59 5.38 0.76 6.72
N ASN A 60 6.32 1.29 7.51
CA ASN A 60 7.60 0.63 7.78
C ASN A 60 7.42 -0.65 8.61
N SER A 61 6.42 -0.70 9.49
CA SER A 61 6.10 -1.91 10.27
C SER A 61 5.58 -3.09 9.44
N TRP A 62 5.22 -2.88 8.17
CA TRP A 62 4.73 -3.95 7.28
C TRP A 62 5.87 -4.66 6.55
N ASP A 63 7.03 -4.01 6.46
CA ASP A 63 8.24 -4.54 5.82
C ASP A 63 9.08 -5.38 6.80
N SER A 64 8.90 -5.19 8.12
CA SER A 64 9.73 -5.83 9.15
C SER A 64 9.02 -7.03 9.82
N PRO A 65 9.61 -8.23 9.82
CA PRO A 65 9.09 -9.39 10.56
C PRO A 65 9.49 -9.45 12.04
N TRP A 66 10.05 -8.39 12.64
CA TRP A 66 10.53 -8.37 14.04
C TRP A 66 10.15 -7.10 14.78
#